data_AF-A0A183GDU8-F1
#
_entry.id   AF-A0A183GDU8-F1
#
_cell.length_a   1.000
_cell.length_b   1.000
_cell.length_c   1.000
_cell.angle_alpha   90.00
_cell.angle_beta   90.00
_cell.angle_gamma   90.00
#
_symmetry.space_group_name_H-M   'P 1'
#
loop_
_entity.id
_entity.type
_entity.pdbx_description
1 polymer ?
#
loop_
_entity_poly.entity_id
_entity_poly.type
_entity_poly.pdbx_seq_one_letter_code
_entity_poly.pdbx_strand_id
1 'polypeptide(L)'
;MEKMEKEVERKTPGELGRMVVGDLAYETIMDLPEERNMLLKAMDMMKKRQASMNDDRLYRKLNEVCPTRQLAPNKWQYIMKPVDMKWFFFHVPFFALPRKIFEKFAIPVKNFLTTQLFRFYVNKLLFKKPPPFPEDADLPEIFNAFGPNNRRKRKAGFPDLAAIKQDMVHHVTHFALMYCVHWVVEMLTLRNVNGMVKYAYPALDVLGKMVKVRSCHLISCRRHSWFWN
;
A
#
# COMPACT_ATOMS: atom_id res chain seq x y z
N MET A 1 6.88 -16.23 2.02
CA MET A 1 6.52 -14.82 2.28
C MET A 1 5.25 -14.77 3.11
N GLU A 2 5.34 -14.17 4.29
CA GLU A 2 4.21 -13.81 5.14
C GLU A 2 3.34 -12.74 4.48
N LYS A 3 2.06 -12.60 4.90
CA LYS A 3 1.21 -11.49 4.42
C LYS A 3 1.84 -10.18 4.93
N MET A 4 1.99 -9.15 4.07
CA MET A 4 2.55 -7.85 4.47
C MET A 4 1.84 -7.24 5.70
N GLU A 5 0.54 -7.50 5.83
CA GLU A 5 -0.25 -7.17 7.02
C GLU A 5 0.33 -7.79 8.30
N LYS A 6 0.67 -9.09 8.29
CA LYS A 6 1.30 -9.80 9.42
C LYS A 6 2.71 -9.28 9.70
N GLU A 7 3.45 -8.90 8.67
CA GLU A 7 4.76 -8.25 8.84
C GLU A 7 4.61 -6.91 9.59
N VAL A 8 3.61 -6.10 9.22
CA VAL A 8 3.30 -4.83 9.92
C VAL A 8 2.90 -5.07 11.37
N GLU A 9 2.14 -6.13 11.66
CA GLU A 9 1.76 -6.47 13.03
C GLU A 9 2.93 -6.93 13.89
N ARG A 10 3.81 -7.77 13.32
CA ARG A 10 4.89 -8.44 14.07
C ARG A 10 6.13 -7.57 14.25
N LYS A 11 6.52 -6.83 13.22
CA LYS A 11 7.77 -6.05 13.24
C LYS A 11 7.68 -4.86 14.17
N THR A 12 8.78 -4.57 14.86
CA THR A 12 8.94 -3.33 15.63
C THR A 12 8.93 -2.09 14.71
N PRO A 13 8.68 -0.88 15.25
CA PRO A 13 8.76 0.35 14.45
C PRO A 13 10.10 0.54 13.73
N GLY A 14 11.21 0.08 14.31
CA GLY A 14 12.53 0.14 13.68
C GLY A 14 12.66 -0.80 12.49
N GLU A 15 12.26 -2.07 12.66
CA GLU A 15 12.27 -3.06 11.57
C GLU A 15 11.32 -2.66 10.42
N LEU A 16 10.16 -2.06 10.74
CA LEU A 16 9.27 -1.51 9.72
C LEU A 16 9.88 -0.30 9.03
N GLY A 17 10.55 0.59 9.77
CA GLY A 17 11.25 1.73 9.19
C GLY A 17 12.27 1.27 8.17
N ARG A 18 13.10 0.28 8.54
CA ARG A 18 14.10 -0.34 7.66
C ARG A 18 13.46 -0.96 6.41
N MET A 19 12.33 -1.65 6.56
CA MET A 19 11.58 -2.22 5.44
C MET A 19 10.98 -1.16 4.51
N VAL A 20 10.52 -0.03 5.06
CA VAL A 20 9.85 1.04 4.30
C VAL A 20 10.84 1.91 3.54
N VAL A 21 11.95 2.29 4.17
CA VAL A 21 12.90 3.24 3.58
C VAL A 21 14.10 2.56 2.92
N GLY A 22 14.35 1.27 3.17
CA GLY A 22 15.55 0.55 2.76
C GLY A 22 16.67 0.62 3.80
N ASP A 23 17.57 -0.37 3.80
CA ASP A 23 18.62 -0.53 4.81
C ASP A 23 19.56 0.68 4.90
N LEU A 24 20.11 1.10 3.75
CA LEU A 24 21.08 2.20 3.68
C LEU A 24 20.45 3.55 4.09
N ALA A 25 19.20 3.78 3.67
CA ALA A 25 18.47 4.98 4.03
C ALA A 25 18.13 4.98 5.52
N TYR A 26 17.74 3.83 6.07
CA TYR A 26 17.47 3.68 7.50
C TYR A 26 18.69 4.02 8.35
N GLU A 27 19.84 3.45 8.03
CA GLU A 27 21.11 3.73 8.72
C GLU A 27 21.45 5.22 8.67
N THR A 28 21.28 5.84 7.50
CA THR A 28 21.49 7.28 7.33
C THR A 28 20.52 8.09 8.22
N ILE A 29 19.24 7.71 8.27
CA ILE A 29 18.22 8.40 9.07
C ILE A 29 18.46 8.24 10.58
N MET A 30 18.98 7.09 11.03
CA MET A 30 19.21 6.84 12.47
C MET A 30 20.22 7.78 13.11
N ASP A 31 21.16 8.32 12.32
CA ASP A 31 22.13 9.33 12.74
C ASP A 31 21.50 10.72 12.96
N LEU A 32 20.27 10.94 12.48
CA LEU A 32 19.59 12.23 12.52
C LEU A 32 18.40 12.18 13.49
N PRO A 33 18.45 12.87 14.64
CA PRO A 33 17.42 12.75 15.68
C PRO A 33 16.00 13.09 15.22
N GLU A 34 15.84 14.11 14.38
CA GLU A 34 14.53 14.59 13.93
C GLU A 34 13.89 13.59 12.96
N GLU A 35 14.60 13.20 11.91
CA GLU A 35 14.14 12.25 10.90
C GLU A 35 13.95 10.84 11.48
N ARG A 36 14.83 10.41 12.39
CA ARG A 36 14.65 9.17 13.16
C ARG A 36 13.33 9.18 13.92
N ASN A 37 13.07 10.24 14.70
CA ASN A 37 11.85 10.36 15.47
C ASN A 37 10.62 10.43 14.57
N MET A 38 10.73 11.07 13.41
CA MET A 38 9.68 11.12 12.40
C MET A 38 9.34 9.73 11.86
N LEU A 39 10.36 8.95 11.47
CA LEU A 39 10.21 7.60 10.94
C LEU A 39 9.57 6.66 11.97
N LEU A 40 10.13 6.59 13.18
CA LEU A 40 9.66 5.66 14.20
C LEU A 40 8.23 5.97 14.64
N LYS A 41 7.87 7.26 14.83
CA LYS A 41 6.48 7.67 15.12
C LYS A 41 5.54 7.34 13.97
N ALA A 42 5.99 7.49 12.72
CA ALA A 42 5.17 7.15 11.56
C ALA A 42 4.89 5.65 11.49
N MET A 43 5.88 4.80 11.77
CA MET A 43 5.71 3.34 11.80
C MET A 43 4.82 2.88 12.96
N ASP A 44 4.99 3.44 14.16
CA ASP A 44 4.10 3.17 15.29
C ASP A 44 2.65 3.56 14.99
N MET A 45 2.45 4.72 14.37
CA MET A 45 1.12 5.17 13.95
C MET A 45 0.51 4.26 12.87
N MET A 46 1.31 3.75 11.93
CA MET A 46 0.87 2.78 10.94
C MET A 46 0.33 1.51 11.61
N LYS A 47 1.09 0.95 12.56
CA LYS A 47 0.68 -0.24 13.33
C LYS A 47 -0.63 0.00 14.07
N LYS A 48 -0.75 1.11 14.80
CA LYS A 48 -1.96 1.46 15.55
C LYS A 48 -3.17 1.61 14.64
N ARG A 49 -3.00 2.24 13.48
CA ARG A 49 -4.08 2.42 12.51
C ARG A 49 -4.50 1.08 11.90
N GLN A 50 -3.55 0.24 11.49
CA GLN A 50 -3.86 -1.10 10.99
C GLN A 50 -4.59 -1.94 12.05
N ALA A 51 -4.11 -1.96 13.30
CA ALA A 51 -4.77 -2.69 14.39
C ALA A 51 -6.20 -2.19 14.67
N SER A 52 -6.51 -0.92 14.34
CA SER A 52 -7.86 -0.35 14.48
C SER A 52 -8.81 -0.69 13.32
N MET A 53 -8.30 -1.32 12.26
CA MET A 53 -9.06 -1.73 11.08
C MET A 53 -9.67 -3.12 11.31
N ASN A 54 -10.83 -3.17 11.98
CA ASN A 54 -11.66 -4.36 11.98
C ASN A 54 -12.40 -4.46 10.63
N ASP A 55 -12.40 -5.65 10.00
CA ASP A 55 -13.16 -6.02 8.81
C ASP A 55 -14.57 -5.44 8.79
N ASP A 56 -15.35 -5.63 9.86
CA ASP A 56 -16.75 -5.16 9.94
C ASP A 56 -16.87 -3.64 9.78
N ARG A 57 -15.88 -2.90 10.32
CA ARG A 57 -15.84 -1.44 10.25
C ARG A 57 -15.39 -1.00 8.86
N LEU A 58 -14.41 -1.70 8.28
CA LEU A 58 -13.94 -1.44 6.93
C LEU A 58 -15.03 -1.69 5.89
N TYR A 59 -15.75 -2.81 5.97
CA TYR A 59 -16.84 -3.13 5.06
C TYR A 59 -18.01 -2.15 5.18
N ARG A 60 -18.37 -1.72 6.40
CA ARG A 60 -19.35 -0.63 6.59
C ARG A 60 -18.90 0.65 5.90
N LYS A 61 -17.67 1.08 6.14
CA LYS A 61 -17.11 2.29 5.53
C LYS A 61 -17.02 2.20 4.00
N LEU A 62 -16.69 1.03 3.47
CA LEU A 62 -16.69 0.80 2.02
C LEU A 62 -18.10 0.86 1.44
N ASN A 63 -19.11 0.33 2.13
CA ASN A 63 -20.50 0.42 1.68
C ASN A 63 -21.10 1.83 1.81
N GLU A 64 -20.59 2.67 2.72
CA GLU A 64 -20.96 4.09 2.81
C GLU A 64 -20.44 4.88 1.61
N VAL A 65 -19.18 4.64 1.21
CA VAL A 65 -18.50 5.41 0.15
C VAL A 65 -18.77 4.83 -1.25
N CYS A 66 -18.93 3.52 -1.34
CA CYS A 66 -19.28 2.79 -2.55
C CYS A 66 -20.63 2.08 -2.29
N PRO A 67 -21.77 2.75 -2.48
CA PRO A 67 -23.05 2.19 -2.08
C PRO A 67 -23.45 0.99 -2.94
N THR A 68 -23.46 -0.18 -2.32
CA THR A 68 -24.03 -1.43 -2.89
C THR A 68 -25.55 -1.41 -2.96
N ARG A 69 -26.19 -0.39 -2.38
CA ARG A 69 -27.65 -0.19 -2.36
C ARG A 69 -28.30 -0.09 -3.76
N GLN A 70 -27.50 0.08 -4.81
CA GLN A 70 -27.96 0.07 -6.21
C GLN A 70 -27.93 -1.34 -6.85
N LEU A 71 -27.57 -2.38 -6.10
CA LEU A 71 -27.58 -3.75 -6.59
C LEU A 71 -29.02 -4.26 -6.73
N ALA A 72 -29.27 -4.96 -7.83
CA ALA A 72 -30.50 -5.71 -8.01
C ALA A 72 -30.66 -6.74 -6.85
N PRO A 73 -31.89 -7.07 -6.43
CA PRO A 73 -32.17 -7.92 -5.25
C PRO A 73 -31.49 -9.30 -5.24
N ASN A 74 -31.06 -9.79 -6.40
CA ASN A 74 -30.41 -11.08 -6.60
C ASN A 74 -28.87 -11.02 -6.64
N LYS A 75 -28.26 -9.84 -6.46
CA LYS A 75 -26.79 -9.68 -6.50
C LYS A 75 -26.20 -9.66 -5.09
N TRP A 76 -25.55 -10.76 -4.73
CA TRP A 76 -24.85 -10.95 -3.44
C TRP A 76 -23.51 -10.18 -3.32
N GLN A 77 -22.99 -9.64 -4.42
CA GLN A 77 -21.72 -8.91 -4.45
C GLN A 77 -21.75 -7.75 -5.45
N TYR A 78 -21.06 -6.66 -5.12
CA TYR A 78 -20.85 -5.52 -6.00
C TYR A 78 -19.54 -5.67 -6.77
N ILE A 79 -19.58 -5.62 -8.11
CA ILE A 79 -18.37 -5.58 -8.94
C ILE A 79 -17.85 -4.15 -8.95
N MET A 80 -16.63 -3.96 -8.48
CA MET A 80 -15.99 -2.65 -8.38
C MET A 80 -15.73 -2.04 -9.76
N LYS A 81 -16.02 -0.75 -9.89
CA LYS A 81 -15.56 0.11 -10.99
C LYS A 81 -14.21 0.72 -10.61
N PRO A 82 -13.47 1.31 -11.58
CA PRO A 82 -12.19 1.98 -11.29
C PRO A 82 -12.28 3.07 -10.22
N VAL A 83 -13.40 3.82 -10.18
CA VAL A 83 -13.63 4.85 -9.15
C VAL A 83 -13.74 4.22 -7.75
N ASP A 84 -14.45 3.11 -7.61
CA ASP A 84 -14.58 2.39 -6.35
C ASP A 84 -13.23 1.86 -5.87
N MET A 85 -12.38 1.39 -6.79
CA MET A 85 -11.03 0.92 -6.46
C MET A 85 -10.15 2.06 -5.94
N LYS A 86 -10.25 3.26 -6.51
CA LYS A 86 -9.54 4.45 -6.01
C LYS A 86 -10.00 4.82 -4.59
N TRP A 87 -11.31 4.76 -4.32
CA TRP A 87 -11.88 4.98 -2.99
C TRP A 87 -11.44 3.92 -1.99
N PHE A 88 -11.45 2.65 -2.39
CA PHE A 88 -10.94 1.54 -1.59
C PHE A 88 -9.50 1.81 -1.17
N PHE A 89 -8.61 2.14 -2.11
CA PHE A 89 -7.22 2.43 -1.77
C PHE A 89 -7.08 3.60 -0.79
N PHE A 90 -7.88 4.66 -0.97
CA PHE A 90 -7.84 5.83 -0.11
C PHE A 90 -8.29 5.52 1.33
N HIS A 91 -9.38 4.76 1.49
CA HIS A 91 -9.99 4.51 2.80
C HIS A 91 -9.48 3.28 3.53
N VAL A 92 -8.84 2.36 2.81
CA VAL A 92 -8.31 1.12 3.39
C VAL A 92 -6.79 1.24 3.53
N PRO A 93 -5.94 0.89 2.55
CA PRO A 93 -4.50 0.89 2.76
C PRO A 93 -3.93 2.29 3.07
N PHE A 94 -4.33 3.34 2.34
CA PHE A 94 -3.79 4.70 2.59
C PHE A 94 -4.34 5.36 3.85
N PHE A 95 -5.39 4.81 4.47
CA PHE A 95 -5.79 5.26 5.81
C PHE A 95 -4.74 4.83 6.85
N ALA A 96 -4.22 3.60 6.76
CA ALA A 96 -3.16 3.12 7.64
C ALA A 96 -1.81 3.78 7.37
N LEU A 97 -1.48 4.01 6.09
CA LEU A 97 -0.17 4.56 5.73
C LEU A 97 0.02 5.98 6.29
N PRO A 98 1.15 6.25 6.98
CA PRO A 98 1.41 7.55 7.59
C PRO A 98 1.68 8.62 6.53
N ARG A 99 0.90 9.72 6.56
CA ARG A 99 1.01 10.82 5.59
C ARG A 99 2.42 11.42 5.50
N LYS A 100 3.13 11.51 6.64
CA LYS A 100 4.50 12.03 6.71
C LYS A 100 5.50 11.34 5.76
N ILE A 101 5.20 10.11 5.33
CA ILE A 101 6.04 9.35 4.40
C ILE A 101 5.32 9.14 3.07
N PHE A 102 4.03 8.81 3.09
CA PHE A 102 3.33 8.28 1.92
C PHE A 102 2.44 9.28 1.19
N GLU A 103 2.22 10.49 1.70
CA GLU A 103 1.27 11.45 1.11
C GLU A 103 1.55 11.73 -0.37
N LYS A 104 2.83 11.98 -0.70
CA LYS A 104 3.29 12.31 -2.05
C LYS A 104 3.33 11.10 -2.98
N PHE A 105 3.34 9.90 -2.43
CA PHE A 105 3.29 8.63 -3.16
C PHE A 105 1.86 8.14 -3.41
N ALA A 106 0.87 8.68 -2.68
CA ALA A 106 -0.49 8.15 -2.67
C ALA A 106 -1.19 8.25 -4.03
N ILE A 107 -1.12 9.41 -4.69
CA ILE A 107 -1.79 9.60 -5.98
C ILE A 107 -1.17 8.73 -7.08
N PRO A 108 0.18 8.74 -7.28
CA PRO A 108 0.83 7.86 -8.25
C PRO A 108 0.48 6.38 -8.05
N VAL A 109 0.59 5.88 -6.82
CA VAL A 109 0.32 4.47 -6.48
C VAL A 109 -1.14 4.11 -6.74
N LYS A 110 -2.10 4.92 -6.29
CA LYS A 110 -3.55 4.66 -6.51
C LYS A 110 -3.90 4.60 -7.98
N ASN A 111 -3.44 5.58 -8.77
CA ASN A 111 -3.74 5.65 -10.19
C ASN A 111 -3.11 4.48 -10.93
N PHE A 112 -1.83 4.20 -10.66
CA PHE A 112 -1.11 3.09 -11.26
C PHE A 112 -1.78 1.75 -10.96
N LEU A 113 -2.02 1.43 -9.69
CA LEU A 113 -2.65 0.16 -9.31
C LEU A 113 -4.04 0.00 -9.91
N THR A 114 -4.85 1.06 -9.89
CA THR A 114 -6.19 1.02 -10.50
C THR A 114 -6.10 0.67 -11.99
N THR A 115 -5.18 1.29 -12.73
CA THR A 115 -4.97 0.98 -14.16
C THR A 115 -4.49 -0.45 -14.37
N GLN A 116 -3.52 -0.92 -13.57
CA GLN A 116 -2.96 -2.26 -13.72
C GLN A 116 -3.97 -3.35 -13.37
N LEU A 117 -4.68 -3.21 -12.24
CA LEU A 117 -5.66 -4.19 -11.77
C LEU A 117 -6.81 -4.38 -12.76
N PHE A 118 -7.30 -3.31 -13.38
CA PHE A 118 -8.40 -3.39 -14.36
C PHE A 118 -7.95 -3.82 -15.76
N ARG A 119 -6.65 -4.01 -15.97
CA ARG A 119 -6.04 -4.61 -17.16
C ARG A 119 -5.43 -5.99 -16.87
N PHE A 120 -5.59 -6.50 -15.65
CA PHE A 120 -4.91 -7.69 -15.18
C PHE A 120 -5.54 -8.96 -15.73
N TYR A 121 -4.70 -9.82 -16.30
CA TYR A 121 -5.02 -11.18 -16.71
C TYR A 121 -4.25 -12.18 -15.85
N VAL A 122 -4.91 -13.27 -15.43
CA VAL A 122 -4.38 -14.25 -14.46
C VAL A 122 -3.05 -14.90 -14.87
N ASN A 123 -2.71 -14.88 -16.15
CA ASN A 123 -1.48 -15.45 -16.72
C ASN A 123 -0.41 -14.38 -17.05
N LYS A 124 -0.60 -13.13 -16.65
CA LYS A 124 0.34 -12.04 -16.88
C LYS A 124 0.87 -11.52 -15.55
N LEU A 125 2.00 -10.82 -15.58
CA LEU A 125 2.43 -10.01 -14.44
C LEU A 125 1.53 -8.79 -14.28
N LEU A 126 1.30 -8.35 -13.03
CA LEU A 126 0.41 -7.24 -12.71
C LEU A 126 1.03 -5.93 -13.19
N PHE A 127 2.34 -5.80 -13.06
CA PHE A 127 3.12 -4.74 -13.69
C PHE A 127 4.55 -5.19 -13.92
N LYS A 128 5.19 -4.60 -14.95
CA LYS A 128 6.60 -4.79 -15.30
C LYS A 128 7.43 -3.51 -15.15
N LYS A 129 6.83 -2.39 -14.76
CA LYS A 129 7.44 -1.05 -14.60
C LYS A 129 6.85 -0.43 -13.33
N PRO A 130 7.62 0.21 -12.43
CA PRO A 130 7.05 0.92 -11.30
C PRO A 130 6.19 2.10 -11.82
N PRO A 131 5.31 2.67 -10.98
CA PRO A 131 4.70 3.96 -11.28
C PRO A 131 5.80 5.04 -11.42
N PRO A 132 5.48 6.17 -12.08
CA PRO A 132 6.35 7.34 -12.01
C PRO A 132 6.53 7.75 -10.54
N PHE A 133 7.77 8.07 -10.18
CA PHE A 133 8.12 8.55 -8.85
C PHE A 133 7.74 10.02 -8.68
N PRO A 134 7.45 10.47 -7.45
CA PRO A 134 7.34 11.90 -7.17
C PRO A 134 8.65 12.61 -7.51
N GLU A 135 8.55 13.84 -7.98
CA GLU A 135 9.73 14.67 -8.25
C GLU A 135 10.46 15.01 -6.95
N ASP A 136 11.76 15.29 -7.05
CA ASP A 136 12.62 15.55 -5.91
C ASP A 136 12.14 16.72 -5.04
N ALA A 137 11.54 17.75 -5.68
CA ALA A 137 10.95 18.91 -5.01
C ALA A 137 9.66 18.58 -4.24
N ASP A 138 9.02 17.46 -4.57
CA ASP A 138 7.77 17.01 -3.98
C ASP A 138 7.97 15.95 -2.89
N LEU A 139 9.20 15.54 -2.59
CA LEU A 139 9.46 14.51 -1.59
C LEU A 139 9.16 15.02 -0.16
N PRO A 140 8.64 14.15 0.73
CA PRO A 140 8.40 14.52 2.12
C PRO A 140 9.68 14.91 2.88
N GLU A 141 9.52 15.64 3.98
CA GLU A 141 10.63 16.19 4.78
C GLU A 141 11.66 15.14 5.25
N ILE A 142 11.25 13.89 5.47
CA ILE A 142 12.18 12.81 5.84
C ILE A 142 13.31 12.61 4.80
N PHE A 143 13.08 12.96 3.54
CA PHE A 143 14.09 12.89 2.48
C PHE A 143 15.13 14.02 2.56
N ASN A 144 14.91 15.03 3.41
CA ASN A 144 15.91 16.07 3.70
C ASN A 144 17.14 15.50 4.40
N ALA A 145 17.05 14.31 5.01
CA ALA A 145 18.18 13.55 5.51
C ALA A 145 19.32 13.40 4.49
N PHE A 146 18.97 13.38 3.19
CA PHE A 146 19.90 13.21 2.05
C PHE A 146 20.21 14.53 1.34
N GLY A 147 19.69 15.65 1.85
CA GLY A 147 19.86 16.98 1.27
C GLY A 147 21.26 17.57 1.50
N PRO A 148 21.60 18.65 0.76
CA PRO A 148 22.93 19.27 0.78
C PRO A 148 23.34 19.79 2.17
N ASN A 149 22.39 20.18 3.01
CA ASN A 149 22.66 20.65 4.38
C ASN A 149 23.19 19.53 5.29
N ASN A 150 22.79 18.29 5.03
CA ASN A 150 23.22 17.10 5.77
C ASN A 150 24.49 16.46 5.17
N ARG A 151 24.82 16.76 3.90
CA ARG A 151 26.12 16.41 3.28
C ARG A 151 27.30 17.01 4.02
N ARG A 152 27.18 18.27 4.47
CA ARG A 152 28.25 19.00 5.18
C ARG A 152 28.55 18.45 6.57
N LYS A 153 27.59 17.77 7.19
CA LYS A 153 27.73 17.17 8.54
C LYS A 153 28.39 15.79 8.52
N ARG A 154 28.64 15.20 7.35
CA ARG A 154 29.13 13.81 7.22
C ARG A 154 30.53 13.76 6.60
N LYS A 155 31.38 12.90 7.18
CA LYS A 155 32.79 12.70 6.82
C LYS A 155 32.95 12.20 5.38
N ALA A 156 34.11 12.47 4.79
CA ALA A 156 34.52 11.90 3.51
C ALA A 156 34.47 10.36 3.56
N GLY A 157 33.79 9.73 2.60
CA GLY A 157 33.61 8.26 2.52
C GLY A 157 32.17 7.76 2.67
N PHE A 158 31.19 8.63 2.89
CA PHE A 158 29.78 8.23 2.91
C PHE A 158 29.28 7.88 1.47
N PRO A 159 28.46 6.82 1.29
CA PRO A 159 27.90 6.46 -0.02
C PRO A 159 27.17 7.64 -0.67
N ASP A 160 27.06 7.62 -2.00
CA ASP A 160 26.40 8.69 -2.76
C ASP A 160 24.98 8.92 -2.24
N LEU A 161 24.79 9.99 -1.47
CA LEU A 161 23.52 10.33 -0.83
C LEU A 161 22.41 10.55 -1.87
N ALA A 162 22.74 10.90 -3.11
CA ALA A 162 21.76 10.95 -4.19
C ALA A 162 21.27 9.53 -4.55
N ALA A 163 22.18 8.56 -4.64
CA ALA A 163 21.84 7.17 -4.88
C ALA A 163 21.00 6.57 -3.73
N ILE A 164 21.36 6.83 -2.47
CA ILE A 164 20.57 6.37 -1.31
C ILE A 164 19.18 7.01 -1.30
N LYS A 165 19.08 8.31 -1.61
CA LYS A 165 17.79 9.00 -1.73
C LYS A 165 16.91 8.36 -2.80
N GLN A 166 17.46 8.09 -3.98
CA GLN A 166 16.75 7.41 -5.06
C GLN A 166 16.31 6.01 -4.63
N ASP A 167 17.19 5.24 -4.00
CA ASP A 167 16.87 3.92 -3.47
C ASP A 167 15.73 3.96 -2.43
N MET A 168 15.73 4.97 -1.55
CA MET A 168 14.63 5.19 -0.60
C MET A 168 13.30 5.48 -1.30
N VAL A 169 13.30 6.27 -2.37
CA VAL A 169 12.09 6.52 -3.18
C VAL A 169 11.54 5.21 -3.76
N HIS A 170 12.41 4.33 -4.23
CA HIS A 170 12.04 3.00 -4.73
C HIS A 170 11.43 2.14 -3.61
N HIS A 171 12.08 2.07 -2.45
CA HIS A 171 11.60 1.29 -1.30
C HIS A 171 10.23 1.76 -0.80
N VAL A 172 10.04 3.06 -0.62
CA VAL A 172 8.76 3.63 -0.16
C VAL A 172 7.65 3.33 -1.18
N THR A 173 7.94 3.50 -2.47
CA THR A 173 6.98 3.20 -3.54
C THR A 173 6.63 1.71 -3.58
N HIS A 174 7.64 0.84 -3.53
CA HIS A 174 7.48 -0.60 -3.53
C HIS A 174 6.65 -1.06 -2.33
N PHE A 175 6.97 -0.58 -1.13
CA PHE A 175 6.20 -0.87 0.07
C PHE A 175 4.74 -0.46 -0.07
N ALA A 176 4.47 0.76 -0.56
CA ALA A 176 3.10 1.25 -0.75
C ALA A 176 2.31 0.38 -1.75
N LEU A 177 2.92 0.01 -2.88
CA LEU A 177 2.32 -0.88 -3.88
C LEU A 177 1.96 -2.23 -3.26
N MET A 178 2.93 -2.85 -2.58
CA MET A 178 2.76 -4.15 -1.97
C MET A 178 1.69 -4.15 -0.90
N TYR A 179 1.78 -3.18 0.01
CA TYR A 179 0.79 -3.00 1.07
C TYR A 179 -0.63 -2.89 0.49
N CYS A 180 -0.82 -2.07 -0.56
CA CYS A 180 -2.12 -1.92 -1.23
C CYS A 180 -2.60 -3.22 -1.91
N VAL A 181 -1.71 -3.94 -2.61
CA VAL A 181 -2.05 -5.21 -3.26
C VAL A 181 -2.44 -6.27 -2.23
N HIS A 182 -1.75 -6.33 -1.09
CA HIS A 182 -2.11 -7.24 0.00
C HIS A 182 -3.52 -6.95 0.53
N TRP A 183 -3.88 -5.68 0.74
CA TRP A 183 -5.24 -5.30 1.14
C TRP A 183 -6.30 -5.67 0.09
N VAL A 184 -5.99 -5.57 -1.20
CA VAL A 184 -6.89 -6.03 -2.28
C VAL A 184 -7.15 -7.53 -2.16
N VAL A 185 -6.10 -8.33 -1.97
CA VAL A 185 -6.22 -9.79 -1.87
C VAL A 185 -6.95 -10.21 -0.59
N GLU A 186 -6.77 -9.48 0.51
CA GLU A 186 -7.41 -9.80 1.78
C GLU A 186 -8.90 -9.44 1.80
N MET A 187 -9.23 -8.21 1.39
CA MET A 187 -10.57 -7.65 1.62
C MET A 187 -11.53 -7.89 0.45
N LEU A 188 -11.01 -8.03 -0.77
CA LEU A 188 -11.85 -8.11 -1.96
C LEU A 188 -12.07 -9.57 -2.37
N THR A 189 -13.24 -9.83 -2.94
CA THR A 189 -13.48 -11.04 -3.71
C THR A 189 -12.92 -10.87 -5.12
N LEU A 190 -12.06 -11.79 -5.53
CA LEU A 190 -11.51 -11.81 -6.89
C LEU A 190 -12.15 -12.93 -7.70
N ARG A 191 -12.59 -12.61 -8.91
CA ARG A 191 -13.22 -13.55 -9.85
C ARG A 191 -12.47 -13.54 -11.17
N ASN A 192 -12.17 -14.72 -11.70
CA ASN A 192 -11.65 -14.86 -13.04
C ASN A 192 -12.82 -14.94 -14.04
N VAL A 193 -12.87 -14.00 -14.98
CA VAL A 193 -13.85 -13.97 -16.07
C VAL A 193 -13.08 -13.90 -17.37
N ASN A 194 -13.03 -15.02 -18.11
CA ASN A 194 -12.31 -15.16 -19.38
C ASN A 194 -10.83 -14.72 -19.30
N GLY A 195 -10.16 -15.12 -18.22
CA GLY A 195 -8.76 -14.79 -17.96
C GLY A 195 -8.56 -13.42 -17.31
N MET A 196 -9.55 -12.53 -17.31
CA MET A 196 -9.49 -11.22 -16.68
C MET A 196 -9.94 -11.29 -15.21
N VAL A 197 -9.22 -10.60 -14.34
CA VAL A 197 -9.61 -10.52 -12.92
C VAL A 197 -10.62 -9.41 -12.70
N LYS A 198 -11.74 -9.75 -12.06
CA LYS A 198 -12.77 -8.82 -11.57
C LYS A 198 -12.71 -8.77 -10.05
N TYR A 199 -12.88 -7.57 -9.51
CA TYR A 199 -12.82 -7.30 -8.07
C TYR A 199 -14.21 -6.96 -7.57
N ALA A 200 -14.56 -7.51 -6.41
CA ALA A 200 -15.85 -7.31 -5.78
C ALA A 200 -15.71 -7.25 -4.27
N TYR A 201 -16.73 -6.78 -3.56
CA TYR A 201 -16.80 -6.87 -2.10
C TYR A 201 -18.23 -7.27 -1.69
N PRO A 202 -18.40 -7.90 -0.51
CA PRO A 202 -19.71 -8.34 -0.04
C PRO A 202 -20.68 -7.15 0.09
N ALA A 203 -21.90 -7.34 -0.39
CA ALA A 203 -22.99 -6.41 -0.12
C ALA A 203 -23.40 -6.53 1.35
N LEU A 204 -23.72 -5.38 1.97
CA LEU A 204 -24.45 -5.41 3.23
C LEU A 204 -25.93 -5.69 2.94
N ASP A 205 -26.56 -6.49 3.79
CA ASP A 205 -28.01 -6.66 3.77
C ASP A 205 -28.73 -5.36 4.21
N VAL A 206 -30.06 -5.38 4.16
CA VAL A 206 -30.92 -4.23 4.52
C VAL A 206 -30.72 -3.80 5.98
N LEU A 207 -30.17 -4.68 6.83
CA LEU A 207 -29.88 -4.45 8.25
C LEU A 207 -28.40 -4.06 8.49
N GLY A 208 -27.61 -3.89 7.43
CA GLY A 208 -26.20 -3.53 7.53
C GLY A 208 -25.27 -4.68 7.94
N LYS A 209 -25.74 -5.94 7.88
CA LYS A 209 -24.91 -7.12 8.15
C LYS A 209 -24.27 -7.63 6.86
N MET A 210 -23.04 -8.12 6.96
CA MET A 210 -22.37 -8.71 5.81
C MET A 210 -23.10 -9.96 5.35
N VAL A 211 -23.42 -10.03 4.05
CA VAL A 211 -23.77 -11.31 3.47
C VAL A 211 -22.49 -12.12 3.30
N LYS A 212 -22.33 -13.18 4.09
CA LYS A 212 -21.19 -14.09 3.98
C LYS A 212 -21.19 -14.73 2.59
N VAL A 213 -20.25 -14.31 1.74
CA VAL A 213 -19.92 -15.01 0.50
C VAL A 213 -18.57 -15.68 0.70
N ARG A 214 -18.50 -17.00 0.47
CA ARG A 214 -17.22 -17.73 0.49
C ARG A 214 -16.27 -17.08 -0.52
N SER A 215 -15.13 -16.60 -0.04
CA SER A 215 -14.06 -16.10 -0.88
C SER A 215 -13.46 -17.25 -1.69
N CYS A 216 -13.69 -17.26 -3.00
CA CYS A 216 -12.93 -18.12 -3.89
C CYS A 216 -11.46 -17.68 -3.82
N HIS A 217 -10.61 -18.58 -3.31
CA HIS A 217 -9.16 -18.43 -3.28
C HIS A 217 -8.59 -18.55 -4.70
N LEU A 218 -8.86 -17.57 -5.56
CA LEU A 218 -8.34 -17.52 -6.93
C LEU A 218 -6.91 -16.99 -7.04
N ILE A 219 -6.24 -16.76 -5.90
CA ILE A 219 -4.84 -16.39 -5.88
C ILE A 219 -4.05 -17.43 -5.07
N SER A 220 -3.91 -18.61 -5.65
CA SER A 220 -2.61 -19.27 -5.65
C SER A 220 -1.74 -18.58 -6.72
N CYS A 221 -1.47 -17.27 -6.57
CA CYS A 221 -0.38 -16.68 -7.33
C CYS A 221 0.88 -17.36 -6.80
N ARG A 222 1.54 -18.10 -7.69
CA ARG A 222 2.91 -18.58 -7.50
C ARG A 222 3.70 -17.49 -6.79
N ARG A 223 3.96 -17.74 -5.50
CA ARG A 223 4.88 -16.98 -4.68
C ARG A 223 6.24 -17.12 -5.37
N HIS A 224 6.93 -15.99 -5.55
CA HIS A 224 8.20 -15.83 -6.29
C HIS A 224 8.02 -15.67 -7.80
N SER A 225 8.01 -14.40 -8.25
CA SER A 225 8.42 -13.88 -9.58
C SER A 225 7.64 -12.62 -10.02
N TRP A 226 6.98 -11.89 -9.11
CA TRP A 226 6.25 -10.66 -9.45
C TRP A 226 7.08 -9.38 -9.31
N PHE A 227 8.32 -9.51 -8.86
CA PHE A 227 9.19 -8.40 -8.55
C PHE A 227 10.51 -8.61 -9.26
N TRP A 228 10.88 -7.58 -10.01
CA TRP A 228 12.20 -7.23 -10.51
C TRP A 228 13.34 -8.10 -9.95
N ASN A 229 14.09 -8.71 -10.88
CA ASN A 229 15.47 -9.07 -10.64
C ASN A 229 16.29 -7.80 -10.41
#